data_AF-A0A132NSJ6-F1
#
_entry.id   AF-A0A132NSJ6-F1
#
_cell.length_a   1.000
_cell.length_b   1.000
_cell.length_c   1.000
_cell.angle_alpha   90.00
_cell.angle_beta   90.00
_cell.angle_gamma   90.00
#
_symmetry.space_group_name_H-M   'P 1'
#
loop_
_entity.id
_entity.type
_entity.pdbx_description
1 polymer ?
#
loop_
_entity_poly.entity_id
_entity_poly.type
_entity_poly.pdbx_seq_one_letter_code
_entity_poly.pdbx_strand_id
1 'polypeptide(L)'
;MILGLEGSANKLGVGVVDTSGVVHANIRSTYNAPPGQGFQPNDVAAHHRQHIIDLIERALSEAKLSPSEITHIAYTRGPGLGAPLAAVAVVARTLSQLWKVPLLAVNHCIAHIEMGRLVTQLSNPVVLYASGGNTQVIAYSQGRYRVFGETLDIAVGNTLDRIARYLMISNSPAPGLNIERLAAEWADIFLGKGCTLLDPDIIPGYSALLRSKKLLREQVELYSNDHPEAGIDVSHDIPIITVIPVPIKGMDISCSGISTYLKTYVEAHKPLDPRLVCYSLQEALFGSLVEITERAAAHVGAADILAVGGVGCNLRLQEMLNIMATERNGRLGAMDDSYCIDNGAMIAWCGACMLQGALSPDLLIPYTEADRATVTQRYRTDSIDIPWHSKWPLTQ
;
A
#
# COMPACT_ATOMS: atom_id res chain seq x y z
N MET A 1 12.24 16.48 -18.17
CA MET A 1 11.05 16.40 -17.30
C MET A 1 10.14 15.27 -17.75
N ILE A 2 9.67 14.44 -16.82
CA ILE A 2 8.84 13.27 -17.09
C ILE A 2 7.52 13.45 -16.36
N LEU A 3 6.40 13.35 -17.09
CA LEU A 3 5.05 13.36 -16.53
C LEU A 3 4.62 11.92 -16.23
N GLY A 4 4.27 11.60 -14.98
CA GLY A 4 3.80 10.29 -14.55
C GLY A 4 2.31 10.28 -14.28
N LEU A 5 1.60 9.28 -14.82
CA LEU A 5 0.17 9.11 -14.69
C LEU A 5 -0.16 7.77 -14.02
N GLU A 6 -0.67 7.83 -12.79
CA GLU A 6 -1.05 6.67 -11.97
C GLU A 6 -2.58 6.52 -11.91
N GLY A 7 -3.09 5.32 -12.18
CA GLY A 7 -4.53 5.04 -12.09
C GLY A 7 -4.87 3.55 -12.05
N SER A 8 -4.06 2.77 -11.33
CA SER A 8 -4.25 1.33 -11.14
C SER A 8 -5.45 0.98 -10.25
N ALA A 9 -5.80 1.86 -9.30
CA ALA A 9 -6.82 1.60 -8.28
C ALA A 9 -7.71 2.83 -8.06
N ASN A 10 -8.22 3.01 -6.83
CA ASN A 10 -9.15 4.09 -6.46
C ASN A 10 -8.51 5.48 -6.40
N LYS A 11 -7.18 5.56 -6.47
CA LYS A 11 -6.42 6.81 -6.52
C LYS A 11 -6.01 7.11 -7.96
N LEU A 12 -6.16 8.35 -8.35
CA LEU A 12 -5.63 8.93 -9.58
C LEU A 12 -4.51 9.90 -9.19
N GLY A 13 -3.31 9.67 -9.69
CA GLY A 13 -2.13 10.46 -9.38
C GLY A 13 -1.48 11.04 -10.62
N VAL A 14 -1.02 12.29 -10.52
CA VAL A 14 -0.21 12.94 -11.55
C VAL A 14 1.02 13.55 -10.89
N GLY A 15 2.20 13.19 -11.40
CA GLY A 15 3.46 13.70 -10.86
C GLY A 15 4.42 14.12 -11.95
N VAL A 16 5.31 15.05 -11.63
CA VAL A 16 6.37 15.51 -12.52
C VAL A 16 7.71 15.34 -11.84
N VAL A 17 8.61 14.60 -12.48
CA VAL A 17 9.93 14.27 -11.93
C VAL A 17 11.00 14.52 -12.98
N ASP A 18 12.19 14.96 -12.56
CA ASP A 18 13.36 15.05 -13.42
C ASP A 18 14.26 13.82 -13.32
N THR A 19 15.30 13.75 -14.16
CA THR A 19 16.22 12.60 -14.19
C THR A 19 17.11 12.48 -12.97
N SER A 20 17.17 13.50 -12.11
CA SER A 20 17.91 13.44 -10.83
C SER A 20 17.06 12.88 -9.69
N GLY A 21 15.75 12.75 -9.89
CA GLY A 21 14.80 12.26 -8.89
C GLY A 21 14.09 13.37 -8.11
N VAL A 22 14.30 14.64 -8.48
CA VAL A 22 13.57 15.75 -7.85
C VAL A 22 12.11 15.74 -8.33
N VAL A 23 11.19 15.74 -7.37
CA VAL A 23 9.75 15.79 -7.58
C VAL A 23 9.31 17.25 -7.64
N HIS A 24 8.81 17.68 -8.80
CA HIS A 24 8.34 19.05 -9.06
C HIS A 24 6.84 19.21 -8.82
N ALA A 25 6.08 18.12 -8.93
CA ALA A 25 4.66 18.06 -8.55
C ALA A 25 4.27 16.63 -8.21
N ASN A 26 3.31 16.46 -7.29
CA ASN A 26 2.75 15.15 -6.95
C ASN A 26 1.31 15.26 -6.42
N ILE A 27 0.36 15.42 -7.34
CA ILE A 27 -1.04 15.69 -7.02
C ILE A 27 -1.88 14.41 -7.16
N ARG A 28 -2.88 14.27 -6.29
CA ARG A 28 -3.73 13.09 -6.20
C ARG A 28 -5.20 13.45 -6.04
N SER A 29 -6.07 12.63 -6.64
CA SER A 29 -7.52 12.59 -6.39
C SER A 29 -7.90 11.16 -5.99
N THR A 30 -8.73 11.03 -4.95
CA THR A 30 -9.13 9.72 -4.41
C THR A 30 -10.63 9.53 -4.52
N TYR A 31 -11.05 8.41 -5.11
CA TYR A 31 -12.43 7.96 -5.05
C TYR A 31 -12.68 7.22 -3.72
N ASN A 32 -13.61 7.75 -2.94
CA ASN A 32 -14.07 7.17 -1.66
C ASN A 32 -15.47 6.61 -1.84
N ALA A 33 -15.59 5.27 -1.80
CA ALA A 33 -16.90 4.61 -1.81
C ALA A 33 -17.60 4.84 -0.45
N PRO A 34 -18.94 4.87 -0.37
CA PRO A 34 -19.67 4.94 0.90
C PRO A 34 -19.28 3.79 1.86
N PRO A 35 -19.34 3.99 3.19
CA PRO A 35 -19.13 2.92 4.16
C PRO A 35 -20.01 1.70 3.85
N GLY A 36 -19.48 0.49 4.00
CA GLY A 36 -20.19 -0.73 3.63
C GLY A 36 -20.00 -1.16 2.16
N GLN A 37 -19.42 -0.32 1.29
CA GLN A 37 -19.20 -0.64 -0.13
C GLN A 37 -17.72 -0.83 -0.47
N GLY A 38 -17.44 -1.61 -1.52
CA GLY A 38 -16.11 -1.75 -2.11
C GLY A 38 -15.92 -0.85 -3.33
N PHE A 39 -14.69 -0.78 -3.84
CA PHE A 39 -14.36 0.04 -5.01
C PHE A 39 -14.78 -0.65 -6.31
N GLN A 40 -15.90 -0.21 -6.90
CA GLN A 40 -16.39 -0.75 -8.17
C GLN A 40 -15.56 -0.23 -9.35
N PRO A 41 -15.07 -1.09 -10.27
CA PRO A 41 -14.20 -0.66 -11.36
C PRO A 41 -14.79 0.44 -12.26
N ASN A 42 -16.10 0.40 -12.50
CA ASN A 42 -16.78 1.39 -13.36
C ASN A 42 -16.84 2.77 -12.72
N ASP A 43 -17.13 2.83 -11.41
CA ASP A 43 -17.23 4.08 -10.65
C ASP A 43 -15.85 4.73 -10.50
N VAL A 44 -14.82 3.91 -10.22
CA VAL A 44 -13.43 4.37 -10.19
C VAL A 44 -13.00 4.88 -11.57
N ALA A 45 -13.34 4.19 -12.65
CA ALA A 45 -13.02 4.65 -13.99
C ALA A 45 -13.75 5.96 -14.36
N ALA A 46 -15.00 6.13 -13.88
CA ALA A 46 -15.75 7.37 -14.05
C ALA A 46 -15.09 8.54 -13.31
N HIS A 47 -14.65 8.31 -12.07
CA HIS A 47 -13.85 9.27 -11.32
C HIS A 47 -12.59 9.66 -12.10
N HIS A 48 -11.84 8.68 -12.62
CA HIS A 48 -10.59 8.98 -13.33
C HIS A 48 -10.83 9.83 -14.58
N ARG A 49 -11.86 9.51 -15.37
CA ARG A 49 -12.24 10.29 -16.57
C ARG A 49 -12.65 11.72 -16.23
N GLN A 50 -13.26 11.95 -15.08
CA GLN A 50 -13.69 13.29 -14.65
C GLN A 50 -12.53 14.18 -14.19
N HIS A 51 -11.50 13.61 -13.58
CA HIS A 51 -10.48 14.39 -12.86
C HIS A 51 -9.10 14.45 -13.54
N ILE A 52 -8.78 13.54 -14.47
CA ILE A 52 -7.42 13.41 -15.01
C ILE A 52 -6.90 14.65 -15.72
N ILE A 53 -7.73 15.36 -16.48
CA ILE A 53 -7.28 16.57 -17.19
C ILE A 53 -6.99 17.70 -16.21
N ASP A 54 -7.89 17.97 -15.26
CA ASP A 54 -7.70 18.96 -14.20
C ASP A 54 -6.43 18.68 -13.38
N LEU A 55 -6.20 17.41 -13.00
CA LEU A 55 -5.00 17.03 -12.27
C LEU A 55 -3.71 17.27 -13.06
N ILE A 56 -3.71 17.05 -14.37
CA ILE A 56 -2.54 17.33 -15.22
C ILE A 56 -2.27 18.82 -15.28
N GLU A 57 -3.30 19.64 -15.51
CA GLU A 57 -3.16 21.10 -15.54
C GLU A 57 -2.62 21.65 -14.21
N ARG A 58 -3.15 21.14 -13.09
CA ARG A 58 -2.68 21.49 -11.75
C ARG A 58 -1.24 21.03 -11.51
N ALA A 59 -0.87 19.83 -11.93
CA ALA A 59 0.49 19.31 -11.76
C ALA A 59 1.52 20.12 -12.56
N LEU A 60 1.18 20.54 -13.78
CA LEU A 60 2.01 21.43 -14.59
C LEU A 60 2.13 22.83 -13.95
N SER A 61 1.02 23.35 -13.41
CA SER A 61 1.01 24.63 -12.69
C SER A 61 1.87 24.59 -11.43
N GLU A 62 1.75 23.54 -10.61
CA GLU A 62 2.56 23.33 -9.40
C GLU A 62 4.05 23.19 -9.73
N ALA A 63 4.38 22.44 -10.79
CA ALA A 63 5.75 22.30 -11.29
C ALA A 63 6.27 23.57 -11.99
N LYS A 64 5.40 24.56 -12.25
CA LYS A 64 5.70 25.78 -13.03
C LYS A 64 6.25 25.47 -14.43
N LEU A 65 5.68 24.46 -15.09
CA LEU A 65 6.10 24.00 -16.42
C LEU A 65 4.99 24.19 -17.44
N SER A 66 5.40 24.49 -18.67
CA SER A 66 4.56 24.41 -19.86
C SER A 66 4.55 22.99 -20.43
N PRO A 67 3.50 22.58 -21.18
CA PRO A 67 3.47 21.28 -21.86
C PRO A 67 4.69 21.02 -22.76
N SER A 68 5.28 22.05 -23.36
CA SER A 68 6.48 21.95 -24.21
C SER A 68 7.76 21.54 -23.48
N GLU A 69 7.79 21.65 -22.15
CA GLU A 69 8.95 21.26 -21.33
C GLU A 69 8.89 19.80 -20.89
N ILE A 70 7.74 19.15 -21.06
CA ILE A 70 7.61 17.71 -20.86
C ILE A 70 8.34 17.00 -21.98
N THR A 71 9.23 16.06 -21.61
CA THR A 71 10.04 15.31 -22.57
C THR A 71 9.55 13.89 -22.78
N HIS A 72 8.87 13.32 -21.79
CA HIS A 72 8.40 11.94 -21.77
C HIS A 72 7.13 11.85 -20.93
N ILE A 73 6.25 10.90 -21.28
CA ILE A 73 5.06 10.57 -20.48
C ILE A 73 5.18 9.12 -20.02
N ALA A 74 5.20 8.91 -18.71
CA ALA A 74 5.11 7.61 -18.08
C ALA A 74 3.67 7.36 -17.62
N TYR A 75 3.17 6.15 -17.84
CA TYR A 75 1.84 5.77 -17.37
C TYR A 75 1.86 4.37 -16.76
N THR A 76 0.95 4.12 -15.83
CA THR A 76 0.77 2.80 -15.24
C THR A 76 0.17 1.85 -16.26
N ARG A 77 0.99 0.90 -16.75
CA ARG A 77 0.51 -0.19 -17.62
C ARG A 77 -0.19 -1.29 -16.82
N GLY A 78 0.24 -1.50 -15.58
CA GLY A 78 -0.34 -2.47 -14.65
C GLY A 78 0.63 -2.94 -13.56
N PRO A 79 0.23 -3.88 -12.69
CA PRO A 79 -1.13 -4.45 -12.59
C PRO A 79 -2.15 -3.43 -12.07
N GLY A 80 -3.44 -3.77 -12.10
CA GLY A 80 -4.51 -2.91 -11.60
C GLY A 80 -5.90 -3.20 -12.15
N LEU A 81 -6.87 -2.38 -11.76
CA LEU A 81 -8.25 -2.43 -12.25
C LEU A 81 -8.30 -2.06 -13.74
N GLY A 82 -8.91 -2.92 -14.56
CA GLY A 82 -8.84 -2.79 -16.01
C GLY A 82 -9.43 -1.48 -16.56
N ALA A 83 -10.64 -1.11 -16.13
CA ALA A 83 -11.31 0.09 -16.61
C ALA A 83 -10.60 1.39 -16.18
N PRO A 84 -10.16 1.55 -14.91
CA PRO A 84 -9.30 2.67 -14.49
C PRO A 84 -7.99 2.78 -15.27
N LEU A 85 -7.26 1.66 -15.44
CA LEU A 85 -6.02 1.63 -16.22
C LEU A 85 -6.25 2.10 -17.66
N ALA A 86 -7.31 1.59 -18.31
CA ALA A 86 -7.66 1.96 -19.68
C ALA A 86 -7.97 3.47 -19.80
N ALA A 87 -8.67 4.06 -18.83
CA ALA A 87 -8.96 5.48 -18.82
C ALA A 87 -7.68 6.34 -18.81
N VAL A 88 -6.71 5.99 -17.95
CA VAL A 88 -5.42 6.71 -17.88
C VAL A 88 -4.58 6.48 -19.14
N ALA A 89 -4.50 5.25 -19.64
CA ALA A 89 -3.72 4.93 -20.84
C ALA A 89 -4.22 5.66 -22.09
N VAL A 90 -5.54 5.86 -22.25
CA VAL A 90 -6.11 6.67 -23.33
C VAL A 90 -5.57 8.10 -23.27
N VAL A 91 -5.59 8.73 -22.09
CA VAL A 91 -5.09 10.10 -21.92
C VAL A 91 -3.59 10.17 -22.18
N ALA A 92 -2.81 9.23 -21.65
CA ALA A 92 -1.37 9.16 -21.89
C ALA A 92 -1.06 9.14 -23.40
N ARG A 93 -1.74 8.29 -24.17
CA ARG A 93 -1.57 8.20 -25.63
C ARG A 93 -1.93 9.50 -26.34
N THR A 94 -3.07 10.09 -25.98
CA THR A 94 -3.52 11.35 -26.58
C THR A 94 -2.49 12.46 -26.36
N LEU A 95 -1.98 12.59 -25.14
CA LEU A 95 -0.97 13.61 -24.81
C LEU A 95 0.36 13.35 -25.50
N SER A 96 0.79 12.08 -25.57
CA SER A 96 2.01 11.71 -26.30
C SER A 96 1.93 12.11 -27.77
N GLN A 97 0.80 11.88 -28.43
CA GLN A 97 0.59 12.27 -29.82
C GLN A 97 0.46 13.79 -29.99
N LEU A 98 -0.24 14.46 -29.08
CA LEU A 98 -0.45 15.91 -29.11
C LEU A 98 0.86 16.69 -28.88
N TRP A 99 1.64 16.28 -27.88
CA TRP A 99 2.89 16.93 -27.49
C TRP A 99 4.10 16.35 -28.22
N LYS A 100 3.92 15.28 -29.01
CA LYS A 100 4.97 14.59 -29.77
C LYS A 100 6.12 14.11 -28.88
N VAL A 101 5.78 13.54 -27.73
CA VAL A 101 6.72 12.99 -26.75
C VAL A 101 6.50 11.49 -26.58
N PRO A 102 7.57 10.70 -26.38
CA PRO A 102 7.46 9.25 -26.24
C PRO A 102 6.76 8.82 -24.94
N LEU A 103 6.18 7.60 -24.98
CA LEU A 103 5.53 6.95 -23.84
C LEU A 103 6.43 5.92 -23.16
N LEU A 104 6.29 5.82 -21.84
CA LEU A 104 6.93 4.83 -21.00
C LEU A 104 5.85 4.02 -20.26
N ALA A 105 5.73 2.75 -20.59
CA ALA A 105 4.79 1.84 -19.97
C ALA A 105 5.38 1.25 -18.67
N VAL A 106 4.93 1.77 -17.53
CA VAL A 106 5.52 1.47 -16.22
C VAL A 106 4.77 0.33 -15.52
N ASN A 107 5.53 -0.56 -14.88
CA ASN A 107 4.99 -1.53 -13.93
C ASN A 107 4.78 -0.85 -12.56
N HIS A 108 3.56 -0.90 -12.05
CA HIS A 108 3.14 -0.25 -10.82
C HIS A 108 3.92 -0.75 -9.59
N CYS A 109 4.14 -2.07 -9.47
CA CYS A 109 4.87 -2.64 -8.34
C CYS A 109 6.33 -2.17 -8.32
N ILE A 110 6.97 -2.11 -9.49
CA ILE A 110 8.35 -1.64 -9.62
C ILE A 110 8.43 -0.14 -9.31
N ALA A 111 7.44 0.65 -9.70
CA ALA A 111 7.40 2.07 -9.38
C ALA A 111 7.39 2.33 -7.87
N HIS A 112 6.60 1.56 -7.11
CA HIS A 112 6.61 1.60 -5.64
C HIS A 112 8.02 1.32 -5.08
N ILE A 113 8.69 0.28 -5.59
CA ILE A 113 10.05 -0.09 -5.14
C ILE A 113 11.06 1.02 -5.46
N GLU A 114 11.10 1.50 -6.70
CA GLU A 114 12.11 2.48 -7.13
C GLU A 114 11.92 3.84 -6.46
N MET A 115 10.68 4.27 -6.22
CA MET A 115 10.41 5.47 -5.42
C MET A 115 10.84 5.26 -3.97
N GLY A 116 10.56 4.08 -3.40
CA GLY A 116 11.04 3.73 -2.06
C GLY A 116 12.55 3.78 -1.93
N ARG A 117 13.29 3.22 -2.90
CA ARG A 117 14.75 3.30 -2.94
C ARG A 117 15.26 4.74 -3.05
N LEU A 118 14.61 5.56 -3.87
CA LEU A 118 14.96 6.98 -4.00
C LEU A 118 14.74 7.75 -2.69
N VAL A 119 13.60 7.58 -2.03
CA VAL A 119 13.28 8.36 -0.82
C VAL A 119 14.11 7.89 0.38
N THR A 120 14.27 6.58 0.54
CA THR A 120 14.92 5.98 1.72
C THR A 120 16.42 5.80 1.56
N GLN A 121 16.96 5.98 0.34
CA GLN A 121 18.36 5.76 0.00
C GLN A 121 18.84 4.32 0.28
N LEU A 122 17.92 3.35 0.28
CA LEU A 122 18.24 1.92 0.39
C LEU A 122 18.64 1.34 -0.97
N SER A 123 19.85 0.77 -1.05
CA SER A 123 20.43 0.30 -2.31
C SER A 123 19.87 -1.03 -2.76
N ASN A 124 19.83 -2.03 -1.86
CA ASN A 124 19.40 -3.40 -2.14
C ASN A 124 18.57 -4.01 -0.99
N PRO A 125 17.40 -3.40 -0.66
CA PRO A 125 16.56 -3.90 0.42
C PRO A 125 15.74 -5.13 0.01
N VAL A 126 15.29 -5.91 1.00
CA VAL A 126 14.09 -6.75 0.84
C VAL A 126 12.87 -5.87 0.97
N VAL A 127 11.99 -5.94 -0.01
CA VAL A 127 10.80 -5.11 -0.07
C VAL A 127 9.59 -5.88 0.41
N LEU A 128 8.91 -5.37 1.43
CA LEU A 128 7.53 -5.73 1.72
C LEU A 128 6.62 -4.76 0.99
N TYR A 129 6.00 -5.23 -0.10
CA TYR A 129 4.97 -4.49 -0.80
C TYR A 129 3.59 -4.91 -0.32
N ALA A 130 2.95 -4.07 0.50
CA ALA A 130 1.62 -4.31 1.05
C ALA A 130 0.68 -3.14 0.69
N SER A 131 -0.33 -3.43 -0.14
CA SER A 131 -1.34 -2.47 -0.58
C SER A 131 -2.76 -3.06 -0.51
N GLY A 132 -3.76 -2.29 -0.94
CA GLY A 132 -5.14 -2.78 -1.10
C GLY A 132 -5.24 -3.97 -2.05
N GLY A 133 -4.41 -4.01 -3.11
CA GLY A 133 -4.48 -5.02 -4.16
C GLY A 133 -3.30 -6.00 -4.21
N ASN A 134 -2.19 -5.70 -3.52
CA ASN A 134 -0.97 -6.50 -3.58
C ASN A 134 -0.44 -6.83 -2.18
N THR A 135 0.09 -8.03 -2.01
CA THR A 135 0.93 -8.36 -0.86
C THR A 135 2.03 -9.29 -1.33
N GLN A 136 3.25 -8.78 -1.36
CA GLN A 136 4.42 -9.47 -1.91
C GLN A 136 5.67 -9.14 -1.09
N VAL A 137 6.53 -10.14 -0.90
CA VAL A 137 7.90 -9.98 -0.39
C VAL A 137 8.84 -10.16 -1.58
N ILE A 138 9.60 -9.11 -1.89
CA ILE A 138 10.32 -8.98 -3.15
C ILE A 138 11.79 -8.69 -2.84
N ALA A 139 12.72 -9.29 -3.58
CA ALA A 139 14.12 -8.87 -3.55
C ALA A 139 14.72 -8.86 -4.95
N TYR A 140 15.71 -8.01 -5.16
CA TYR A 140 16.44 -7.98 -6.43
C TYR A 140 17.38 -9.18 -6.54
N SER A 141 17.29 -9.92 -7.64
CA SER A 141 18.14 -11.07 -7.93
C SER A 141 18.22 -11.34 -9.42
N GLN A 142 19.46 -11.52 -9.93
CA GLN A 142 19.74 -11.86 -11.32
C GLN A 142 19.07 -10.91 -12.34
N GLY A 143 19.20 -9.60 -12.12
CA GLY A 143 18.69 -8.59 -13.06
C GLY A 143 17.21 -8.24 -12.89
N ARG A 144 16.47 -8.88 -11.97
CA ARG A 144 15.02 -8.70 -11.80
C ARG A 144 14.61 -8.60 -10.34
N TYR A 145 13.45 -7.98 -10.10
CA TYR A 145 12.76 -8.11 -8.81
C TYR A 145 12.01 -9.43 -8.76
N ARG A 146 12.42 -10.33 -7.85
CA ARG A 146 11.80 -11.66 -7.66
C ARG A 146 10.89 -11.65 -6.45
N VAL A 147 9.75 -12.30 -6.59
CA VAL A 147 8.80 -12.53 -5.50
C VAL A 147 9.21 -13.78 -4.74
N PHE A 148 9.51 -13.64 -3.46
CA PHE A 148 9.86 -14.74 -2.55
C PHE A 148 8.64 -15.26 -1.80
N GLY A 149 7.67 -14.39 -1.55
CA GLY A 149 6.39 -14.73 -0.94
C GLY A 149 5.31 -13.79 -1.43
N GLU A 150 4.10 -14.29 -1.62
CA GLU A 150 2.95 -13.46 -1.97
C GLU A 150 1.67 -13.95 -1.32
N THR A 151 0.60 -13.15 -1.45
CA THR A 151 -0.72 -13.63 -1.09
C THR A 151 -1.21 -14.66 -2.12
N LEU A 152 -1.73 -15.79 -1.63
CA LEU A 152 -2.35 -16.85 -2.43
C LEU A 152 -3.80 -16.54 -2.79
N ASP A 153 -4.42 -15.55 -2.14
CA ASP A 153 -5.83 -15.24 -2.30
C ASP A 153 -6.13 -13.73 -2.40
N ILE A 154 -6.23 -13.03 -1.28
CA ILE A 154 -6.53 -11.61 -1.18
C ILE A 154 -5.38 -10.89 -0.50
N ALA A 155 -5.06 -9.69 -0.97
CA ALA A 155 -4.07 -8.85 -0.32
C ALA A 155 -4.50 -8.48 1.11
N VAL A 156 -3.50 -8.18 1.95
CA VAL A 156 -3.71 -7.74 3.33
C VAL A 156 -4.56 -6.47 3.38
N GLY A 157 -4.32 -5.50 2.48
CA GLY A 157 -5.13 -4.28 2.44
C GLY A 157 -6.62 -4.57 2.13
N ASN A 158 -6.92 -5.48 1.20
CA ASN A 158 -8.31 -5.91 0.95
C ASN A 158 -8.92 -6.65 2.15
N THR A 159 -8.11 -7.37 2.92
CA THR A 159 -8.56 -8.02 4.16
C THR A 159 -8.97 -6.96 5.18
N LEU A 160 -8.14 -5.94 5.39
CA LEU A 160 -8.44 -4.78 6.23
C LEU A 160 -9.73 -4.09 5.74
N ASP A 161 -9.85 -3.80 4.45
CA ASP A 161 -11.04 -3.16 3.86
C ASP A 161 -12.33 -3.98 4.06
N ARG A 162 -12.25 -5.31 4.02
CA ARG A 162 -13.39 -6.20 4.28
C ARG A 162 -13.80 -6.17 5.75
N ILE A 163 -12.84 -6.20 6.68
CA ILE A 163 -13.16 -6.10 8.12
C ILE A 163 -13.71 -4.72 8.47
N ALA A 164 -13.12 -3.65 7.92
CA ALA A 164 -13.65 -2.30 8.04
C ALA A 164 -15.12 -2.24 7.64
N ARG A 165 -15.46 -2.87 6.51
CA ARG A 165 -16.84 -2.98 6.02
C ARG A 165 -17.77 -3.71 6.99
N TYR A 166 -17.34 -4.83 7.56
CA TYR A 166 -18.15 -5.59 8.51
C TYR A 166 -18.39 -4.84 9.83
N LEU A 167 -17.42 -4.01 10.24
CA LEU A 167 -17.50 -3.16 11.42
C LEU A 167 -18.15 -1.80 11.14
N MET A 168 -18.59 -1.53 9.90
CA MET A 168 -19.13 -0.24 9.46
C MET A 168 -18.16 0.94 9.67
N ILE A 169 -16.86 0.65 9.60
CA ILE A 169 -15.80 1.65 9.66
C ILE A 169 -15.82 2.49 8.36
N SER A 170 -15.61 3.79 8.51
CA SER A 170 -15.59 4.76 7.41
C SER A 170 -14.47 4.45 6.41
N ASN A 171 -14.78 4.60 5.12
CA ASN A 171 -13.77 4.54 4.05
C ASN A 171 -12.97 5.84 3.92
N SER A 172 -13.36 6.91 4.63
CA SER A 172 -12.69 8.22 4.60
C SER A 172 -11.88 8.44 5.88
N PRO A 173 -10.63 8.90 5.79
CA PRO A 173 -9.85 9.13 4.56
C PRO A 173 -9.33 7.84 3.91
N ALA A 174 -9.24 6.73 4.66
CA ALA A 174 -8.97 5.39 4.16
C ALA A 174 -9.41 4.34 5.21
N PRO A 175 -9.91 3.15 4.81
CA PRO A 175 -10.34 2.12 5.75
C PRO A 175 -9.20 1.62 6.64
N GLY A 176 -8.02 1.35 6.05
CA GLY A 176 -6.84 0.88 6.78
C GLY A 176 -6.36 1.86 7.85
N LEU A 177 -6.37 3.17 7.56
CA LEU A 177 -6.00 4.21 8.52
C LEU A 177 -7.01 4.31 9.67
N ASN A 178 -8.28 4.10 9.39
CA ASN A 178 -9.30 4.08 10.43
C ASN A 178 -9.20 2.83 11.33
N ILE A 179 -8.87 1.66 10.77
CA ILE A 179 -8.53 0.47 11.57
C ILE A 179 -7.31 0.76 12.46
N GLU A 180 -6.29 1.43 11.94
CA GLU A 180 -5.10 1.83 12.71
C GLU A 180 -5.42 2.76 13.87
N ARG A 181 -6.25 3.77 13.65
CA ARG A 181 -6.69 4.68 14.72
C ARG A 181 -7.42 3.92 15.83
N LEU A 182 -8.34 3.03 15.45
CA LEU A 182 -9.08 2.21 16.43
C LEU A 182 -8.19 1.23 17.19
N ALA A 183 -7.22 0.62 16.51
CA ALA A 183 -6.22 -0.24 17.14
C ALA A 183 -5.33 0.54 18.12
N ALA A 184 -4.90 1.74 17.73
CA ALA A 184 -4.11 2.63 18.58
C ALA A 184 -4.91 3.10 19.81
N GLU A 185 -6.18 3.47 19.63
CA GLU A 185 -7.07 3.79 20.74
C GLU A 185 -7.19 2.64 21.74
N TRP A 186 -7.32 1.40 21.27
CA TRP A 186 -7.31 0.21 22.15
C TRP A 186 -6.02 0.15 22.98
N ALA A 187 -4.86 0.23 22.32
CA ALA A 187 -3.58 0.20 22.99
C ALA A 187 -3.41 1.35 24.00
N ASP A 188 -3.78 2.58 23.62
CA ASP A 188 -3.63 3.77 24.46
C ASP A 188 -4.50 3.73 25.73
N ILE A 189 -5.69 3.14 25.66
CA ILE A 189 -6.53 2.90 26.85
C ILE A 189 -5.79 2.01 27.84
N PHE A 190 -5.23 0.91 27.38
CA PHE A 190 -4.61 -0.08 28.25
C PHE A 190 -3.19 0.31 28.69
N LEU A 191 -2.49 1.14 27.91
CA LEU A 191 -1.21 1.75 28.28
C LEU A 191 -1.36 3.00 29.17
N GLY A 192 -2.59 3.46 29.43
CA GLY A 192 -2.85 4.60 30.30
C GLY A 192 -2.56 5.97 29.68
N LYS A 193 -2.46 6.03 28.34
CA LYS A 193 -2.22 7.28 27.57
C LYS A 193 -3.50 8.08 27.31
N GLY A 194 -4.66 7.46 27.54
CA GLY A 194 -5.98 8.09 27.46
C GLY A 194 -6.57 8.08 26.04
N CYS A 195 -7.85 7.68 25.94
CA CYS A 195 -8.79 7.90 24.83
C CYS A 195 -9.97 6.94 25.05
N THR A 196 -11.05 7.39 25.69
CA THR A 196 -12.12 6.47 26.14
C THR A 196 -13.38 6.51 25.28
N LEU A 197 -13.44 7.43 24.31
CA LEU A 197 -14.58 7.61 23.41
C LEU A 197 -14.20 7.09 22.03
N LEU A 198 -15.11 6.34 21.42
CA LEU A 198 -14.98 5.90 20.04
C LEU A 198 -15.28 7.08 19.11
N ASP A 199 -14.42 7.34 18.13
CA ASP A 199 -14.63 8.42 17.17
C ASP A 199 -15.89 8.17 16.30
N PRO A 200 -16.94 9.00 16.40
CA PRO A 200 -18.17 8.83 15.63
C PRO A 200 -17.98 9.07 14.12
N ASP A 201 -16.92 9.78 13.71
CA ASP A 201 -16.57 9.97 12.31
C ASP A 201 -15.95 8.69 11.70
N ILE A 202 -15.35 7.85 12.56
CA ILE A 202 -14.77 6.57 12.16
C ILE A 202 -15.83 5.46 12.11
N ILE A 203 -16.72 5.37 13.09
CA ILE A 203 -17.84 4.40 13.09
C ILE A 203 -19.17 5.14 13.26
N PRO A 204 -19.81 5.56 12.16
CA PRO A 204 -21.06 6.31 12.21
C PRO A 204 -22.17 5.52 12.92
N GLY A 205 -22.81 6.15 13.91
CA GLY A 205 -23.93 5.56 14.65
C GLY A 205 -23.53 4.69 15.86
N TYR A 206 -22.24 4.55 16.15
CA TYR A 206 -21.77 3.88 17.35
C TYR A 206 -21.72 4.89 18.53
N SER A 207 -22.64 4.74 19.48
CA SER A 207 -22.65 5.52 20.72
C SER A 207 -21.69 4.88 21.72
N ALA A 208 -20.51 5.48 21.92
CA ALA A 208 -19.64 5.09 23.02
C ALA A 208 -20.02 5.87 24.28
N LEU A 209 -20.50 5.16 25.30
CA LEU A 209 -20.39 5.63 26.68
C LEU A 209 -18.90 5.77 27.00
N LEU A 210 -18.51 6.87 27.66
CA LEU A 210 -17.15 7.03 28.18
C LEU A 210 -16.84 5.87 29.15
N ARG A 211 -15.78 5.08 28.91
CA ARG A 211 -15.37 3.97 29.79
C ARG A 211 -13.95 4.13 30.28
N SER A 212 -13.72 4.10 31.59
CA SER A 212 -12.36 4.10 32.16
C SER A 212 -11.63 2.78 31.83
N LYS A 213 -10.29 2.80 31.81
CA LYS A 213 -9.45 1.58 31.65
C LYS A 213 -9.91 0.46 32.58
N LYS A 214 -10.17 0.79 33.85
CA LYS A 214 -10.62 -0.17 34.87
C LYS A 214 -11.93 -0.83 34.48
N LEU A 215 -12.95 -0.03 34.11
CA LEU A 215 -14.26 -0.54 33.72
C LEU A 215 -14.17 -1.40 32.45
N LEU A 216 -13.39 -0.98 31.46
CA LEU A 216 -13.22 -1.73 30.22
C LEU A 216 -12.52 -3.06 30.47
N ARG A 217 -11.49 -3.09 31.32
CA ARG A 217 -10.78 -4.31 31.72
C ARG A 217 -11.72 -5.29 32.44
N GLU A 218 -12.45 -4.82 33.46
CA GLU A 218 -13.43 -5.64 34.18
C GLU A 218 -14.50 -6.24 33.25
N GLN A 219 -14.97 -5.47 32.26
CA GLN A 219 -15.94 -5.94 31.27
C GLN A 219 -15.37 -7.00 30.33
N VAL A 220 -14.14 -6.81 29.84
CA VAL A 220 -13.49 -7.79 28.94
C VAL A 220 -13.15 -9.07 29.70
N GLU A 221 -12.71 -8.96 30.96
CA GLU A 221 -12.44 -10.11 31.84
C GLU A 221 -13.72 -10.90 32.13
N LEU A 222 -14.82 -10.22 32.48
CA LEU A 222 -16.11 -10.86 32.68
C LEU A 222 -16.58 -11.58 31.41
N TYR A 223 -16.51 -10.89 30.26
CA TYR A 223 -16.92 -11.46 28.99
C TYR A 223 -16.07 -12.68 28.60
N SER A 224 -14.75 -12.61 28.77
CA SER A 224 -13.83 -13.73 28.49
C SER A 224 -14.08 -14.94 29.39
N ASN A 225 -14.41 -14.72 30.66
CA ASN A 225 -14.77 -15.80 31.58
C ASN A 225 -16.12 -16.46 31.21
N ASP A 226 -17.10 -15.67 30.78
CA ASP A 226 -18.42 -16.16 30.37
C ASP A 226 -18.39 -16.84 28.99
N HIS A 227 -17.44 -16.46 28.12
CA HIS A 227 -17.30 -16.90 26.73
C HIS A 227 -15.87 -17.34 26.41
N PRO A 228 -15.38 -18.46 26.99
CA PRO A 228 -14.00 -18.93 26.76
C PRO A 228 -13.70 -19.22 25.28
N GLU A 229 -14.72 -19.55 24.48
CA GLU A 229 -14.63 -19.75 23.04
C GLU A 229 -14.29 -18.47 22.26
N ALA A 230 -14.51 -17.29 22.84
CA ALA A 230 -14.12 -16.01 22.25
C ALA A 230 -12.59 -15.88 22.15
N GLY A 231 -11.84 -16.61 22.96
CA GLY A 231 -10.37 -16.62 22.90
C GLY A 231 -9.74 -15.26 23.17
N ILE A 232 -10.39 -14.43 23.99
CA ILE A 232 -9.87 -13.12 24.40
C ILE A 232 -8.93 -13.33 25.57
N ASP A 233 -7.64 -13.14 25.34
CA ASP A 233 -6.62 -13.19 26.37
C ASP A 233 -6.50 -11.83 27.07
N VAL A 234 -6.71 -11.85 28.39
CA VAL A 234 -6.66 -10.69 29.28
C VAL A 234 -5.42 -10.69 30.20
N SER A 235 -4.58 -11.72 30.09
CA SER A 235 -3.34 -11.85 30.87
C SER A 235 -2.26 -10.87 30.43
N HIS A 236 -2.34 -10.39 29.19
CA HIS A 236 -1.49 -9.34 28.64
C HIS A 236 -1.90 -7.94 29.14
N ASP A 237 -0.97 -6.99 29.05
CA ASP A 237 -1.23 -5.59 29.39
C ASP A 237 -2.36 -4.99 28.53
N ILE A 238 -2.40 -5.38 27.25
CA ILE A 238 -3.43 -5.03 26.27
C ILE A 238 -4.19 -6.32 25.92
N PRO A 239 -5.50 -6.43 26.23
CA PRO A 239 -6.27 -7.61 25.87
C PRO A 239 -6.33 -7.83 24.36
N ILE A 240 -6.32 -9.10 23.93
CA ILE A 240 -6.19 -9.48 22.52
C ILE A 240 -6.99 -10.75 22.19
N ILE A 241 -7.53 -10.84 20.98
CA ILE A 241 -8.15 -12.06 20.45
C ILE A 241 -7.05 -12.98 19.90
N THR A 242 -6.86 -14.13 20.52
CA THR A 242 -5.78 -15.09 20.20
C THR A 242 -6.18 -16.16 19.19
N VAL A 243 -7.47 -16.27 18.90
CA VAL A 243 -8.07 -17.28 18.03
C VAL A 243 -8.14 -16.86 16.55
N ILE A 244 -7.57 -15.70 16.19
CA ILE A 244 -7.47 -15.27 14.80
C ILE A 244 -6.52 -16.21 14.04
N PRO A 245 -6.94 -16.83 12.91
CA PRO A 245 -6.10 -17.77 12.18
C PRO A 245 -4.81 -17.14 11.65
N VAL A 246 -3.68 -17.84 11.83
CA VAL A 246 -2.40 -17.46 11.22
C VAL A 246 -2.45 -17.72 9.70
N PRO A 247 -2.22 -16.72 8.84
CA PRO A 247 -2.36 -16.83 7.40
C PRO A 247 -1.15 -17.44 6.68
N ILE A 248 -0.06 -17.78 7.36
CA ILE A 248 1.22 -18.16 6.73
C ILE A 248 1.18 -19.57 6.13
N LYS A 249 1.66 -19.72 4.90
CA LYS A 249 1.91 -20.98 4.20
C LYS A 249 3.28 -20.94 3.53
N GLY A 250 4.31 -21.39 4.25
CA GLY A 250 5.69 -21.31 3.74
C GLY A 250 6.18 -19.86 3.72
N MET A 251 6.56 -19.32 2.55
CA MET A 251 6.86 -17.89 2.40
C MET A 251 5.64 -17.06 1.98
N ASP A 252 4.53 -17.74 1.65
CA ASP A 252 3.29 -17.12 1.19
C ASP A 252 2.31 -16.89 2.34
N ILE A 253 1.26 -16.11 2.08
CA ILE A 253 0.15 -15.89 3.02
C ILE A 253 -1.21 -16.13 2.35
N SER A 254 -2.23 -16.44 3.16
CA SER A 254 -3.61 -16.68 2.73
C SER A 254 -4.55 -16.00 3.72
N CYS A 255 -5.09 -14.86 3.35
CA CYS A 255 -5.86 -13.98 4.23
C CYS A 255 -7.38 -14.19 4.13
N SER A 256 -7.86 -14.97 3.15
CA SER A 256 -9.31 -15.22 3.02
C SER A 256 -9.93 -15.91 4.23
N GLY A 257 -9.16 -16.81 4.88
CA GLY A 257 -9.60 -17.48 6.11
C GLY A 257 -9.85 -16.50 7.26
N ILE A 258 -8.99 -15.50 7.43
CA ILE A 258 -9.14 -14.45 8.44
C ILE A 258 -10.40 -13.63 8.16
N SER A 259 -10.61 -13.21 6.91
CA SER A 259 -11.77 -12.41 6.53
C SER A 259 -13.10 -13.12 6.82
N THR A 260 -13.20 -14.42 6.52
CA THR A 260 -14.41 -15.21 6.79
C THR A 260 -14.58 -15.46 8.29
N TYR A 261 -13.49 -15.82 8.99
CA TYR A 261 -13.52 -16.07 10.42
C TYR A 261 -13.98 -14.85 11.20
N LEU A 262 -13.36 -13.69 10.97
CA LEU A 262 -13.69 -12.47 11.70
C LEU A 262 -15.10 -11.95 11.40
N LYS A 263 -15.64 -12.20 10.21
CA LYS A 263 -17.04 -11.91 9.92
C LYS A 263 -17.97 -12.66 10.88
N THR A 264 -17.80 -13.98 10.97
CA THR A 264 -18.61 -14.83 11.86
C THR A 264 -18.34 -14.53 13.33
N TYR A 265 -17.08 -14.26 13.69
CA TYR A 265 -16.69 -13.89 15.06
C TYR A 265 -17.38 -12.62 15.52
N VAL A 266 -17.35 -11.54 14.72
CA VAL A 266 -17.99 -10.27 15.03
C VAL A 266 -19.51 -10.40 15.10
N GLU A 267 -20.13 -11.28 14.31
CA GLU A 267 -21.57 -11.54 14.37
C GLU A 267 -21.97 -12.31 15.64
N ALA A 268 -21.17 -13.29 16.06
CA ALA A 268 -21.45 -14.15 17.21
C ALA A 268 -21.23 -13.46 18.57
N HIS A 269 -20.28 -12.53 18.67
CA HIS A 269 -19.83 -11.96 19.96
C HIS A 269 -20.37 -10.54 20.22
N LYS A 270 -21.53 -10.17 19.65
CA LYS A 270 -22.11 -8.84 19.89
C LYS A 270 -22.73 -8.74 21.30
N PRO A 271 -22.55 -7.61 22.03
CA PRO A 271 -21.76 -6.43 21.65
C PRO A 271 -20.26 -6.60 21.94
N LEU A 272 -19.41 -6.44 20.92
CA LEU A 272 -17.95 -6.43 21.04
C LEU A 272 -17.41 -5.03 20.75
N ASP A 273 -16.34 -4.61 21.43
CA ASP A 273 -15.67 -3.35 21.11
C ASP A 273 -14.89 -3.48 19.79
N PRO A 274 -15.19 -2.68 18.76
CA PRO A 274 -14.51 -2.78 17.46
C PRO A 274 -13.00 -2.50 17.56
N ARG A 275 -12.55 -1.72 18.56
CA ARG A 275 -11.14 -1.41 18.78
C ARG A 275 -10.32 -2.65 19.14
N LEU A 276 -10.88 -3.58 19.91
CA LEU A 276 -10.26 -4.88 20.21
C LEU A 276 -10.06 -5.71 18.94
N VAL A 277 -11.05 -5.72 18.04
CA VAL A 277 -10.98 -6.45 16.78
C VAL A 277 -9.91 -5.84 15.88
N CYS A 278 -9.89 -4.51 15.75
CA CYS A 278 -8.88 -3.79 14.97
C CYS A 278 -7.46 -4.05 15.50
N TYR A 279 -7.24 -3.97 16.81
CA TYR A 279 -5.96 -4.25 17.45
C TYR A 279 -5.51 -5.70 17.19
N SER A 280 -6.36 -6.67 17.51
CA SER A 280 -6.02 -8.10 17.36
C SER A 280 -5.76 -8.50 15.90
N LEU A 281 -6.52 -7.93 14.97
CA LEU A 281 -6.32 -8.13 13.53
C LEU A 281 -4.95 -7.62 13.07
N GLN A 282 -4.54 -6.43 13.52
CA GLN A 282 -3.24 -5.86 13.16
C GLN A 282 -2.09 -6.72 13.69
N GLU A 283 -2.12 -7.10 14.97
CA GLU A 283 -1.07 -7.95 15.54
C GLU A 283 -0.94 -9.28 14.79
N ALA A 284 -2.05 -9.96 14.48
CA ALA A 284 -2.04 -11.23 13.77
C ALA A 284 -1.54 -11.09 12.31
N LEU A 285 -2.06 -10.10 11.57
CA LEU A 285 -1.68 -9.90 10.17
C LEU A 285 -0.24 -9.38 10.03
N PHE A 286 0.13 -8.38 10.82
CA PHE A 286 1.45 -7.75 10.72
C PHE A 286 2.55 -8.64 11.27
N GLY A 287 2.29 -9.41 12.33
CA GLY A 287 3.21 -10.46 12.77
C GLY A 287 3.52 -11.44 11.65
N SER A 288 2.49 -11.82 10.88
CA SER A 288 2.66 -12.70 9.72
C SER A 288 3.45 -12.06 8.59
N LEU A 289 3.24 -10.77 8.33
CA LEU A 289 4.00 -10.02 7.33
C LEU A 289 5.48 -9.87 7.73
N VAL A 290 5.76 -9.59 9.00
CA VAL A 290 7.12 -9.52 9.52
C VAL A 290 7.80 -10.87 9.39
N GLU A 291 7.13 -11.97 9.74
CA GLU A 291 7.68 -13.32 9.66
C GLU A 291 8.07 -13.71 8.21
N ILE A 292 7.18 -13.53 7.23
CA ILE A 292 7.52 -13.85 5.83
C ILE A 292 8.62 -12.93 5.27
N THR A 293 8.65 -11.67 5.72
CA THR A 293 9.67 -10.70 5.31
C THR A 293 11.03 -11.10 5.86
N GLU A 294 11.09 -11.51 7.14
CA GLU A 294 12.29 -12.00 7.78
C GLU A 294 12.80 -13.29 7.13
N ARG A 295 11.91 -14.24 6.81
CA ARG A 295 12.27 -15.47 6.08
C ARG A 295 12.96 -15.15 4.75
N ALA A 296 12.41 -14.21 3.99
CA ALA A 296 13.02 -13.78 2.73
C ALA A 296 14.36 -13.06 2.95
N ALA A 297 14.44 -12.15 3.93
CA ALA A 297 15.68 -11.46 4.30
C ALA A 297 16.80 -12.42 4.69
N ALA A 298 16.49 -13.45 5.47
CA ALA A 298 17.42 -14.53 5.80
C ALA A 298 17.84 -15.32 4.57
N HIS A 299 16.92 -15.62 3.65
CA HIS A 299 17.21 -16.38 2.44
C HIS A 299 18.14 -15.63 1.47
N VAL A 300 17.96 -14.32 1.30
CA VAL A 300 18.79 -13.51 0.38
C VAL A 300 20.03 -12.92 1.04
N GLY A 301 20.17 -13.03 2.37
CA GLY A 301 21.28 -12.45 3.11
C GLY A 301 21.24 -10.91 3.20
N ALA A 302 20.05 -10.32 3.18
CA ALA A 302 19.85 -8.88 3.32
C ALA A 302 19.40 -8.52 4.75
N ALA A 303 19.75 -7.32 5.18
CA ALA A 303 19.35 -6.76 6.47
C ALA A 303 18.40 -5.57 6.31
N ASP A 304 18.60 -4.74 5.28
CA ASP A 304 17.75 -3.59 5.00
C ASP A 304 16.38 -4.03 4.47
N ILE A 305 15.32 -3.48 5.05
CA ILE A 305 13.93 -3.75 4.68
C ILE A 305 13.31 -2.46 4.16
N LEU A 306 12.55 -2.55 3.06
CA LEU A 306 11.80 -1.43 2.50
C LEU A 306 10.30 -1.77 2.57
N ALA A 307 9.52 -0.96 3.28
CA ALA A 307 8.06 -1.08 3.32
C ALA A 307 7.44 -0.11 2.29
N VAL A 308 6.65 -0.66 1.36
CA VAL A 308 5.96 0.13 0.31
C VAL A 308 4.50 -0.29 0.16
N GLY A 309 3.70 0.57 -0.48
CA GLY A 309 2.26 0.38 -0.65
C GLY A 309 1.46 0.94 0.52
N GLY A 310 0.16 1.18 0.31
CA GLY A 310 -0.66 1.89 1.28
C GLY A 310 -0.80 1.24 2.67
N VAL A 311 -0.58 -0.07 2.81
CA VAL A 311 -0.53 -0.74 4.12
C VAL A 311 0.85 -0.55 4.75
N GLY A 312 1.91 -0.39 3.95
CA GLY A 312 3.26 -0.03 4.42
C GLY A 312 3.33 1.31 5.13
N CYS A 313 2.33 2.20 4.98
CA CYS A 313 2.20 3.43 5.77
C CYS A 313 1.84 3.21 7.24
N ASN A 314 1.32 2.03 7.59
CA ASN A 314 0.79 1.76 8.91
C ASN A 314 1.92 1.78 9.96
N LEU A 315 1.78 2.63 10.98
CA LEU A 315 2.85 2.87 11.96
C LEU A 315 3.12 1.64 12.81
N ARG A 316 2.09 0.82 13.11
CA ARG A 316 2.28 -0.42 13.86
C ARG A 316 3.06 -1.46 13.05
N LEU A 317 2.74 -1.62 11.76
CA LEU A 317 3.53 -2.48 10.86
C LEU A 317 4.98 -1.98 10.74
N GLN A 318 5.19 -0.68 10.59
CA GLN A 318 6.52 -0.08 10.53
C GLN A 318 7.30 -0.31 11.83
N GLU A 319 6.67 -0.18 13.00
CA GLU A 319 7.28 -0.47 14.30
C GLU A 319 7.77 -1.92 14.36
N MET A 320 6.90 -2.88 14.01
CA MET A 320 7.24 -4.31 14.03
C MET A 320 8.37 -4.65 13.05
N LEU A 321 8.35 -4.08 11.83
CA LEU A 321 9.42 -4.26 10.85
C LEU A 321 10.73 -3.62 11.32
N ASN A 322 10.67 -2.47 12.00
CA ASN A 322 11.86 -1.79 12.49
C ASN A 322 12.54 -2.59 13.60
N ILE A 323 11.77 -3.21 14.50
CA ILE A 323 12.30 -4.13 15.51
C ILE A 323 13.05 -5.28 14.84
N MET A 324 12.38 -5.99 13.91
CA MET A 324 12.98 -7.11 13.18
C MET A 324 14.23 -6.69 12.39
N ALA A 325 14.19 -5.56 11.67
CA ALA A 325 15.34 -5.06 10.91
C ALA A 325 16.52 -4.71 11.84
N THR A 326 16.25 -4.08 12.99
CA THR A 326 17.27 -3.70 13.98
C THR A 326 17.96 -4.93 14.57
N GLU A 327 17.20 -5.97 14.92
CA GLU A 327 17.74 -7.24 15.43
C GLU A 327 18.64 -7.95 14.41
N ARG A 328 18.45 -7.65 13.11
CA ARG A 328 19.27 -8.15 12.00
C ARG A 328 20.42 -7.21 11.60
N ASN A 329 20.68 -6.15 12.38
CA ASN A 329 21.64 -5.08 12.05
C ASN A 329 21.35 -4.38 10.70
N GLY A 330 20.07 -4.28 10.33
CA GLY A 330 19.60 -3.59 9.15
C GLY A 330 18.81 -2.33 9.47
N ARG A 331 18.33 -1.67 8.43
CA ARG A 331 17.51 -0.47 8.53
C ARG A 331 16.13 -0.71 7.93
N LEU A 332 15.11 -0.10 8.52
CA LEU A 332 13.82 0.05 7.88
C LEU A 332 13.80 1.33 7.04
N GLY A 333 13.58 1.18 5.75
CA GLY A 333 13.13 2.25 4.87
C GLY A 333 11.61 2.24 4.84
N ALA A 334 11.00 3.26 5.44
CA ALA A 334 9.57 3.50 5.33
C ALA A 334 9.35 4.92 4.81
N MET A 335 8.23 5.13 4.15
CA MET A 335 7.84 6.42 3.59
C MET A 335 6.51 6.87 4.21
N ASP A 336 6.32 8.19 4.26
CA ASP A 336 5.02 8.76 4.56
C ASP A 336 4.02 8.56 3.40
N ASP A 337 2.78 9.00 3.62
CA ASP A 337 1.69 8.82 2.67
C ASP A 337 1.90 9.57 1.34
N SER A 338 2.86 10.48 1.23
CA SER A 338 3.14 11.23 -0.01
C SER A 338 3.68 10.31 -1.11
N TYR A 339 4.48 9.32 -0.74
CA TYR A 339 5.19 8.44 -1.68
C TYR A 339 4.88 6.95 -1.51
N CYS A 340 4.38 6.54 -0.33
CA CYS A 340 4.10 5.14 -0.04
C CYS A 340 2.76 4.65 -0.64
N ILE A 341 1.79 5.56 -0.79
CA ILE A 341 0.52 5.25 -1.48
C ILE A 341 0.64 5.52 -2.99
N ASP A 342 -0.31 5.02 -3.77
CA ASP A 342 -0.33 5.23 -5.23
C ASP A 342 -0.31 6.73 -5.60
N ASN A 343 0.74 7.12 -6.33
CA ASN A 343 1.01 8.52 -6.70
C ASN A 343 1.60 8.61 -8.11
N GLY A 344 1.52 9.79 -8.74
CA GLY A 344 2.06 9.97 -10.09
C GLY A 344 3.58 10.10 -10.14
N ALA A 345 4.21 10.55 -9.05
CA ALA A 345 5.65 10.75 -8.97
C ALA A 345 6.42 9.41 -9.07
N MET A 346 5.94 8.33 -8.45
CA MET A 346 6.57 7.01 -8.55
C MET A 346 6.58 6.49 -10.00
N ILE A 347 5.53 6.79 -10.76
CA ILE A 347 5.43 6.40 -12.17
C ILE A 347 6.41 7.22 -13.02
N ALA A 348 6.47 8.54 -12.80
CA ALA A 348 7.43 9.40 -13.46
C ALA A 348 8.88 8.98 -13.16
N TRP A 349 9.19 8.71 -11.90
CA TRP A 349 10.52 8.28 -11.46
C TRP A 349 10.92 6.92 -12.02
N CYS A 350 10.02 5.94 -12.00
CA CYS A 350 10.29 4.65 -12.63
C CYS A 350 10.54 4.80 -14.14
N GLY A 351 9.79 5.70 -14.80
CA GLY A 351 10.07 6.08 -16.18
C GLY A 351 11.47 6.66 -16.36
N ALA A 352 11.93 7.52 -15.44
CA ALA A 352 13.29 8.07 -15.43
C ALA A 352 14.35 6.95 -15.33
N CYS A 353 14.12 6.00 -14.41
CA CYS A 353 15.00 4.84 -14.22
C CYS A 353 15.10 3.99 -15.50
N MET A 354 13.98 3.76 -16.18
CA MET A 354 13.95 3.03 -17.45
C MET A 354 14.80 3.70 -18.54
N LEU A 355 14.76 5.03 -18.63
CA LEU A 355 15.58 5.79 -19.60
C LEU A 355 17.08 5.69 -19.30
N GLN A 356 17.46 5.73 -18.02
CA GLN A 356 18.86 5.60 -17.61
C GLN A 356 19.40 4.17 -17.83
N GLY A 357 18.55 3.17 -17.63
CA GLY A 357 18.86 1.77 -17.88
C GLY A 357 19.20 1.48 -19.34
N ALA A 358 18.50 2.14 -20.27
CA ALA A 358 18.60 1.95 -21.71
C ALA A 358 19.92 2.44 -22.37
N LEU A 359 20.87 2.94 -21.59
CA LEU A 359 22.25 3.22 -22.02
C LEU A 359 23.12 1.94 -22.10
N SER A 360 22.52 0.75 -22.24
CA SER A 360 23.24 -0.50 -22.51
C SER A 360 23.08 -0.83 -24.01
N PRO A 361 24.16 -1.11 -24.76
CA PRO A 361 24.10 -1.30 -26.23
C PRO A 361 23.10 -2.37 -26.72
N ASP A 362 22.73 -3.32 -25.85
CA ASP A 362 21.88 -4.47 -26.19
C ASP A 362 20.42 -4.33 -25.73
N LEU A 363 20.06 -3.21 -25.07
CA LEU A 363 18.71 -3.02 -24.53
C LEU A 363 18.02 -1.88 -25.28
N LEU A 364 17.04 -2.22 -26.12
CA LEU A 364 16.18 -1.21 -26.76
C LEU A 364 15.57 -0.29 -25.69
N ILE A 365 15.68 1.02 -25.90
CA ILE A 365 14.99 2.01 -25.07
C ILE A 365 13.49 1.64 -25.08
N PRO A 366 12.84 1.43 -23.91
CA PRO A 366 11.49 0.86 -23.83
C PRO A 366 10.42 1.91 -24.15
N TYR A 367 10.62 2.71 -25.20
CA TYR A 367 9.58 3.55 -25.73
C TYR A 367 8.44 2.68 -26.21
N THR A 368 7.24 3.02 -25.76
CA THR A 368 6.04 2.33 -26.19
C THR A 368 5.40 3.16 -27.30
N GLU A 369 5.38 2.60 -28.51
CA GLU A 369 4.61 3.20 -29.60
C GLU A 369 3.17 3.40 -29.16
N ALA A 370 2.55 4.50 -29.60
CA ALA A 370 1.22 4.88 -29.11
C ALA A 370 0.17 3.78 -29.39
N ASP A 371 0.27 3.07 -30.51
CA ASP A 371 -0.62 1.95 -30.86
C ASP A 371 -0.39 0.69 -29.99
N ARG A 372 0.78 0.58 -29.35
CA ARG A 372 1.19 -0.53 -28.46
C ARG A 372 1.08 -0.20 -26.98
N ALA A 373 0.75 1.04 -26.63
CA ALA A 373 0.52 1.50 -25.25
C ALA A 373 -0.78 0.94 -24.66
N THR A 374 -0.72 -0.36 -24.38
CA THR A 374 -1.79 -1.21 -23.83
C THR A 374 -1.75 -1.23 -22.31
N VAL A 375 -2.76 -1.88 -21.71
CA VAL A 375 -2.84 -2.11 -20.26
C VAL A 375 -2.92 -3.59 -19.97
N THR A 376 -2.49 -4.00 -18.78
CA THR A 376 -2.64 -5.38 -18.31
C THR A 376 -3.02 -5.39 -16.84
N GLN A 377 -4.02 -6.19 -16.49
CA GLN A 377 -4.44 -6.36 -15.10
C GLN A 377 -3.45 -7.20 -14.28
N ARG A 378 -2.64 -8.02 -14.96
CA ARG A 378 -1.74 -9.01 -14.36
C ARG A 378 -0.31 -8.79 -14.85
N TYR A 379 0.29 -7.68 -14.44
CA TYR A 379 1.68 -7.38 -14.77
C TYR A 379 2.61 -7.93 -13.69
N ARG A 380 3.29 -9.07 -13.93
CA ARG A 380 4.15 -9.65 -12.90
C ARG A 380 5.41 -8.81 -12.67
N THR A 381 5.77 -8.60 -11.41
CA THR A 381 6.97 -7.87 -10.99
C THR A 381 8.26 -8.49 -11.56
N ASP A 382 8.32 -9.82 -11.64
CA ASP A 382 9.47 -10.59 -12.12
C ASP A 382 9.58 -10.72 -13.65
N SER A 383 8.67 -10.08 -14.39
CA SER A 383 8.67 -10.10 -15.86
C SER A 383 9.53 -8.99 -16.48
N ILE A 384 10.10 -8.11 -15.65
CA ILE A 384 10.83 -6.92 -16.09
C ILE A 384 12.29 -7.00 -15.69
N ASP A 385 13.16 -6.79 -16.67
CA ASP A 385 14.58 -6.58 -16.45
C ASP A 385 14.82 -5.17 -15.89
N ILE A 386 15.70 -5.07 -14.88
CA ILE A 386 16.00 -3.84 -14.14
C ILE A 386 17.49 -3.50 -14.38
N PRO A 387 17.87 -3.09 -15.60
CA PRO A 387 19.26 -2.79 -15.98
C PRO A 387 19.83 -1.54 -15.28
N TRP A 388 18.98 -0.71 -14.68
CA TRP A 388 19.37 0.50 -13.96
C TRP A 388 19.77 0.23 -12.50
N HIS A 389 19.40 -0.94 -11.93
CA HIS A 389 19.57 -1.22 -10.50
C HIS A 389 21.01 -1.03 -10.01
N SER A 390 22.01 -1.48 -10.80
CA SER A 390 23.43 -1.41 -10.46
C SER A 390 24.12 -0.09 -10.84
N LYS A 391 23.44 0.77 -11.62
CA LYS A 391 23.99 2.05 -12.08
C LYS A 391 23.80 3.18 -11.08
N TRP A 392 23.06 2.93 -9.99
CA TRP A 392 22.75 3.92 -9.00
C TRP A 392 23.54 3.66 -7.71
N PRO A 393 24.76 4.23 -7.56
CA PRO A 393 25.31 4.40 -6.23
C PRO A 393 24.41 5.44 -5.54
N LEU A 394 23.61 5.02 -4.55
CA LEU A 394 23.00 5.93 -3.58
C LEU A 394 24.16 6.48 -2.73
N THR A 395 24.92 7.40 -3.34
CA THR A 395 26.13 8.11 -2.90
C THR A 395 27.41 7.29 -2.60
N GLN A 396 28.53 7.87 -3.03
CA GLN A 396 29.90 7.61 -2.55
C GLN A 396 30.07 8.03 -1.09
#